data_AF-A0A9E0PY67-F1
#
_entry.id   AF-A0A9E0PY67-F1
#
_cell.length_a   1.000
_cell.length_b   1.000
_cell.length_c   1.000
_cell.angle_alpha   90.00
_cell.angle_beta   90.00
_cell.angle_gamma   90.00
#
_symmetry.space_group_name_H-M   'P 1'
#
loop_
_entity.id
_entity.type
_entity.pdbx_description
1 polymer ?
#
loop_
_entity_poly.entity_id
_entity_poly.type
_entity_poly.pdbx_seq_one_letter_code
_entity_poly.pdbx_strand_id
1 'polypeptide(L)'
;MKKIIRHIVFFSVLSAVLFPPRAHAYLDPGTGSYILQIVAAVFFAGIFLVKTWWTQIKGFLGRFAKKEGKEVKNSEKSSGKKKE
;
A
#
# COMPACT_ATOMS: atom_id res chain seq x y z
N MET A 1 -6.11 43.37 38.69
CA MET A 1 -6.62 41.99 38.45
C MET A 1 -6.34 41.48 37.04
N LYS A 2 -6.79 42.15 35.96
CA LYS A 2 -6.57 41.70 34.56
C LYS A 2 -5.11 41.45 34.16
N LYS A 3 -4.18 42.26 34.68
CA LYS A 3 -2.73 42.08 34.47
C LYS A 3 -2.22 40.78 35.09
N ILE A 4 -2.65 40.44 36.31
CA ILE A 4 -2.27 39.19 36.99
C ILE A 4 -2.76 37.98 36.17
N ILE A 5 -4.00 38.03 35.70
CA ILE A 5 -4.61 36.97 34.88
C ILE A 5 -3.81 36.76 33.59
N ARG A 6 -3.36 37.84 32.93
CA ARG A 6 -2.51 37.74 31.74
C ARG A 6 -1.19 37.02 32.01
N HIS A 7 -0.54 37.28 33.14
CA HIS A 7 0.73 36.62 33.46
C HIS A 7 0.50 35.14 33.81
N ILE A 8 -0.58 34.82 34.54
CA ILE A 8 -0.95 33.42 34.83
C ILE A 8 -1.19 32.65 33.53
N VAL A 9 -1.96 33.21 32.60
CA VAL A 9 -2.19 32.59 31.28
C VAL A 9 -0.87 32.44 30.51
N PHE A 10 -0.02 33.48 30.50
CA PHE A 10 1.28 33.42 29.83
C PHE A 10 2.19 32.32 30.39
N PHE A 11 2.35 32.25 31.71
CA PHE A 11 3.15 31.22 32.36
C PHE A 11 2.56 29.81 32.20
N SER A 12 1.23 29.69 32.19
CA SER A 12 0.54 28.42 31.94
C SER A 12 0.80 27.90 30.52
N VAL A 13 0.69 28.77 29.51
CA VAL A 13 0.99 28.41 28.12
C VAL A 13 2.47 28.09 27.95
N LEU A 14 3.34 28.90 28.55
CA LEU A 14 4.79 28.68 28.49
C LEU A 14 5.18 27.32 29.10
N SER A 15 4.60 26.96 30.24
CA SER A 15 4.83 25.65 30.88
C SER A 15 4.35 24.50 30.01
N ALA A 16 3.20 24.62 29.34
CA ALA A 16 2.68 23.59 28.44
C ALA A 16 3.59 23.34 27.22
N VAL A 17 4.32 24.35 26.75
CA VAL A 17 5.25 24.23 25.62
C VAL A 17 6.62 23.68 26.07
N LEU A 18 7.11 24.10 27.25
CA LEU A 18 8.43 23.68 27.75
C LEU A 18 8.45 22.23 28.28
N PHE A 19 7.31 21.68 28.67
CA PHE A 19 7.19 20.33 29.21
C PHE A 19 6.17 19.50 28.41
N PRO A 20 6.44 19.21 27.12
CA PRO A 20 5.53 18.41 26.33
C PRO A 20 5.44 16.98 26.89
N PRO A 21 4.24 16.37 26.89
CA PRO A 21 4.09 14.97 27.26
C PRO A 21 4.82 14.05 26.27
N ARG A 22 5.24 12.86 26.73
CA ARG A 22 5.95 11.90 25.87
C ARG A 22 5.02 11.36 24.79
N ALA A 23 5.32 11.65 23.53
CA ALA A 23 4.63 11.07 22.37
C ALA A 23 5.23 9.69 22.05
N HIS A 24 4.50 8.61 22.32
CA HIS A 24 4.97 7.22 22.09
C HIS A 24 4.78 6.72 20.65
N ALA A 25 4.00 7.44 19.84
CA ALA A 25 3.82 7.17 18.41
C ALA A 25 3.95 8.48 17.63
N TYR A 26 5.11 9.13 17.76
CA TYR A 26 5.38 10.37 17.04
C TYR A 26 5.67 10.06 15.58
N LEU A 27 4.66 10.24 14.73
CA LEU A 27 4.89 10.50 13.32
C LEU A 27 5.37 11.94 13.22
N ASP A 28 6.69 12.10 13.09
CA ASP A 28 7.29 13.39 12.80
C ASP A 28 6.69 13.94 11.49
N PRO A 29 6.40 15.25 11.36
CA PRO A 29 5.89 15.82 10.12
C PRO A 29 6.73 15.47 8.87
N GLY A 30 8.05 15.26 9.03
CA GLY A 30 8.93 14.70 8.01
C GLY A 30 8.61 13.24 7.69
N THR A 31 8.48 12.37 8.70
CA THR A 31 8.13 10.95 8.51
C THR A 31 6.72 10.78 7.92
N GLY A 32 5.76 11.61 8.31
CA GLY A 32 4.41 11.63 7.73
C GLY A 32 4.43 11.95 6.23
N SER A 33 5.27 12.89 5.82
CA SER A 33 5.45 13.26 4.42
C SER A 33 6.03 12.11 3.58
N TYR A 34 6.98 11.35 4.13
CA TYR A 34 7.54 10.18 3.46
C TYR A 34 6.50 9.09 3.21
N ILE A 35 5.61 8.83 4.17
CA ILE A 35 4.56 7.82 3.99
C ILE A 35 3.66 8.21 2.81
N LEU A 36 3.22 9.47 2.76
CA LEU A 36 2.40 9.96 1.65
C LEU A 36 3.14 9.87 0.31
N GLN A 37 4.43 10.20 0.28
CA GLN A 37 5.26 10.06 -0.92
C GLN A 37 5.39 8.61 -1.38
N ILE A 38 5.62 7.66 -0.46
CA ILE A 38 5.72 6.23 -0.80
C ILE A 38 4.39 5.71 -1.34
N VAL A 39 3.27 6.08 -0.71
CA VAL A 39 1.93 5.71 -1.19
C VAL A 39 1.69 6.25 -2.59
N ALA A 40 2.00 7.53 -2.83
CA ALA A 40 1.87 8.13 -4.16
C ALA A 40 2.78 7.45 -5.18
N ALA A 41 4.05 7.21 -4.83
CA ALA A 41 5.02 6.55 -5.70
C ALA A 41 4.55 5.15 -6.10
N VAL A 42 4.12 4.32 -5.15
CA VAL A 42 3.60 2.97 -5.42
C VAL A 42 2.34 3.03 -6.28
N PHE A 43 1.43 3.97 -6.00
CA PHE A 43 0.21 4.13 -6.78
C PHE A 43 0.50 4.48 -8.24
N PHE A 44 1.29 5.53 -8.49
CA PHE A 44 1.62 5.96 -9.85
C PHE A 44 2.50 4.94 -10.57
N ALA A 45 3.50 4.37 -9.90
CA ALA A 45 4.34 3.32 -10.48
C ALA A 45 3.51 2.07 -10.83
N GLY A 46 2.59 1.66 -9.96
CA GLY A 46 1.69 0.54 -10.21
C GLY A 46 0.82 0.75 -11.44
N ILE A 47 0.16 1.91 -11.55
CA ILE A 47 -0.65 2.26 -12.74
C ILE A 47 0.23 2.28 -13.99
N PHE A 48 1.39 2.93 -13.92
CA PHE A 48 2.32 3.03 -15.04
C PHE A 48 2.79 1.66 -15.52
N LEU A 49 3.13 0.76 -14.60
CA LEU A 49 3.60 -0.59 -14.92
C LEU A 49 2.50 -1.44 -15.56
N VAL A 50 1.29 -1.40 -14.99
CA VAL A 50 0.12 -2.10 -15.55
C VAL A 50 -0.19 -1.59 -16.96
N LYS A 51 -0.15 -0.28 -17.17
CA LYS A 51 -0.38 0.33 -18.49
C LYS A 51 0.71 -0.07 -19.49
N THR A 52 1.97 -0.05 -19.09
CA THR A 52 3.11 -0.32 -19.97
C THR A 52 3.19 -1.79 -20.38
N TRP A 53 2.86 -2.71 -19.46
CA TRP A 53 2.99 -4.16 -19.69
C TRP A 53 1.67 -4.88 -19.86
N TRP A 54 0.59 -4.17 -20.20
CA TRP A 54 -0.76 -4.75 -20.34
C TRP A 54 -0.79 -6.01 -21.23
N THR A 55 -0.07 -6.01 -22.34
CA THR A 55 0.02 -7.15 -23.26
C THR A 55 0.74 -8.35 -22.64
N GLN A 56 1.84 -8.12 -21.92
CA GLN A 56 2.59 -9.17 -21.24
C GLN A 56 1.81 -9.75 -20.06
N ILE A 57 1.11 -8.89 -19.30
CA ILE A 57 0.22 -9.30 -18.20
C ILE A 57 -0.88 -10.22 -18.74
N LYS A 58 -1.56 -9.84 -19.84
CA LYS A 58 -2.57 -10.69 -20.49
C LYS A 58 -2.00 -12.03 -20.97
N GLY A 59 -0.82 -12.00 -21.58
CA GLY A 59 -0.13 -13.22 -22.03
C GLY A 59 0.24 -14.13 -20.86
N PHE A 60 0.74 -13.56 -19.77
CA PHE A 60 1.09 -14.29 -18.56
C PHE A 60 -0.16 -14.91 -17.92
N LEU A 61 -1.20 -14.12 -17.63
CA LEU A 61 -2.47 -14.59 -17.05
C LEU A 61 -3.16 -15.65 -17.93
N GLY A 62 -3.15 -15.45 -19.24
CA GLY A 62 -3.71 -16.43 -20.19
C GLY A 62 -2.99 -17.77 -20.19
N ARG A 63 -1.69 -17.81 -19.86
CA ARG A 63 -0.93 -19.06 -19.71
C ARG A 63 -1.30 -19.80 -18.42
N PHE A 64 -1.65 -19.11 -17.34
CA PHE A 64 -2.19 -19.76 -16.13
C PHE A 64 -3.57 -20.36 -16.38
N ALA A 65 -4.47 -19.62 -17.04
CA ALA A 65 -5.81 -20.12 -17.38
C ALA A 65 -5.78 -21.33 -18.33
N LYS A 66 -4.81 -21.40 -19.25
CA LYS A 66 -4.70 -22.50 -20.22
C LYS A 66 -4.12 -23.79 -19.61
N LYS A 67 -3.57 -23.74 -18.39
CA LYS A 67 -2.93 -24.90 -17.76
C LYS A 67 -3.97 -25.91 -17.23
N GLU A 68 -5.11 -25.45 -16.73
CA GLU A 68 -6.19 -26.34 -16.25
C GLU A 68 -6.89 -27.10 -17.39
N GLY A 69 -7.12 -26.45 -18.55
CA GLY A 69 -7.82 -27.08 -19.68
C GLY A 69 -7.00 -28.13 -20.45
N LYS A 70 -5.67 -28.19 -20.25
CA LYS A 70 -4.81 -29.17 -20.94
C LYS A 70 -4.70 -30.51 -20.21
N GLU A 71 -4.92 -30.54 -18.91
CA GLU A 71 -4.82 -31.77 -18.11
C GLU A 71 -6.03 -32.69 -18.38
N VAL A 72 -7.24 -32.12 -18.38
CA VAL A 72 -8.50 -32.84 -18.66
C VAL A 72 -8.52 -33.49 -20.05
N LYS A 73 -7.98 -32.79 -21.07
CA LYS A 73 -7.99 -33.25 -22.47
C LYS A 73 -6.98 -34.37 -22.77
N ASN A 74 -5.98 -34.57 -21.91
CA ASN A 74 -4.95 -35.59 -22.10
C ASN A 74 -5.36 -36.95 -21.48
N SER A 75 -6.11 -36.93 -20.37
CA SER A 75 -6.71 -38.12 -19.75
C SER A 75 -7.77 -38.79 -20.63
N GLU A 76 -8.58 -38.01 -21.35
CA GLU A 76 -9.65 -38.54 -22.21
C GLU A 76 -9.10 -39.19 -23.50
N LYS A 77 -8.00 -38.64 -24.05
CA LYS A 77 -7.35 -39.17 -25.26
C LYS A 77 -6.56 -40.47 -25.02
N SER A 78 -6.12 -40.73 -23.78
CA SER A 78 -5.45 -41.97 -23.39
C SER A 78 -6.42 -43.15 -23.23
N SER A 79 -7.68 -42.90 -22.84
CA SER A 79 -8.70 -43.96 -22.73
C SER A 79 -9.34 -44.36 -24.06
N GLY A 80 -9.39 -43.47 -25.06
CA GLY A 80 -9.96 -43.76 -26.38
C GLY A 80 -9.04 -44.57 -27.31
N LYS A 81 -7.72 -44.54 -27.07
CA LYS A 81 -6.73 -45.19 -27.96
C LYS A 81 -6.49 -46.69 -27.67
N LYS A 82 -7.16 -47.25 -26.65
CA LYS A 82 -7.01 -48.66 -26.23
C LYS A 82 -8.10 -49.58 -26.80
N LYS A 83 -8.98 -49.08 -27.69
CA LYS A 83 -10.11 -49.82 -28.27
C LYS A 83 -10.03 -50.05 -29.79
N GLU A 84 -8.91 -49.70 -30.44
CA GLU A 84 -8.62 -50.14 -31.82
C GLU A 84 -7.67 -51.35 -31.81
#